data_AF-A0A382RIP4-F1
#
_entry.id   AF-A0A382RIP4-F1
#
_cell.length_a   1.000
_cell.length_b   1.000
_cell.length_c   1.000
_cell.angle_alpha   90.00
_cell.angle_beta   90.00
_cell.angle_gamma   90.00
#
_symmetry.space_group_name_H-M   'P 1'
#
loop_
_entity.id
_entity.type
_entity.pdbx_description
1 polymer ?
#
loop_
_entity_poly.entity_id
_entity_poly.type
_entity_poly.pdbx_seq_one_letter_code
_entity_poly.pdbx_strand_id
1 'polypeptide(L)' 'KCNKKMKSKGNRQGFECNKCGSKLFSKSNLEIPRKLQSKLYLPTISAHRHLTRPYQRMRKRNRIIPFDTSLPWIHVF' A
#
# COMPACT_ATOMS: atom_id res chain seq x y z
N LYS A 1 16.51 -3.71 -30.37
CA LYS A 1 16.93 -3.58 -28.95
C LYS A 1 16.33 -4.75 -28.15
N CYS A 2 17.08 -5.42 -27.27
CA CYS A 2 16.65 -6.71 -26.72
C CYS A 2 15.86 -6.68 -25.39
N ASN A 3 15.50 -5.50 -24.86
CA ASN A 3 14.74 -5.28 -23.60
C ASN A 3 15.24 -5.99 -22.32
N LYS A 4 16.37 -6.68 -22.38
CA LYS A 4 17.04 -7.26 -21.21
C LYS A 4 17.68 -6.18 -20.35
N LYS A 5 17.76 -6.45 -19.05
CA LYS A 5 18.52 -5.62 -18.10
C LYS A 5 19.99 -5.56 -18.52
N MET A 6 20.53 -4.35 -18.56
CA MET A 6 21.94 -4.09 -18.91
C MET A 6 22.86 -4.48 -17.75
N LYS A 7 24.10 -4.86 -18.06
CA LYS A 7 25.14 -5.20 -17.07
C LYS A 7 26.04 -3.99 -16.81
N SER A 8 26.68 -3.96 -15.64
CA SER A 8 27.70 -2.94 -15.33
C SER A 8 28.93 -3.13 -16.20
N LYS A 9 29.52 -2.04 -16.69
CA LYS A 9 30.78 -2.07 -17.45
C LYS A 9 32.02 -1.95 -16.54
N GLY A 10 31.84 -1.52 -15.29
CA GLY A 10 32.94 -1.27 -14.34
C GLY A 10 32.69 -0.01 -13.52
N ASN A 11 33.58 0.25 -12.56
CA ASN A 11 33.46 1.43 -11.69
C ASN A 11 33.46 2.72 -12.53
N ARG A 12 32.41 3.54 -12.41
CA ARG A 12 32.22 4.80 -13.16
C ARG A 12 32.19 4.67 -14.69
N GLN A 13 31.96 3.47 -15.24
CA GLN A 13 31.93 3.22 -16.69
C GLN A 13 30.52 3.03 -17.29
N GLY A 14 29.47 3.08 -16.47
CA GLY A 14 28.08 2.92 -16.90
C GLY A 14 27.67 1.45 -17.12
N PHE A 15 26.75 1.23 -18.06
CA PHE A 15 26.09 -0.04 -18.34
C PHE A 15 26.15 -0.40 -19.82
N GLU A 16 26.21 -1.69 -20.12
CA GLU A 16 26.21 -2.21 -21.49
C GLU A 16 25.37 -3.49 -21.60
N CYS A 17 24.79 -3.71 -22.79
CA CYS A 17 24.16 -4.97 -23.14
C CYS A 17 25.08 -5.83 -24.00
N ASN A 18 25.57 -6.95 -23.47
CA ASN A 18 26.44 -7.88 -24.21
C ASN A 18 25.80 -8.47 -25.49
N LYS A 19 24.46 -8.47 -25.61
CA LYS A 19 23.75 -9.05 -26.77
C LYS A 19 23.61 -8.06 -27.93
N CYS A 20 23.37 -6.76 -27.65
CA CYS A 20 23.06 -5.77 -28.69
C CYS A 20 23.94 -4.52 -28.65
N GLY A 21 24.98 -4.48 -27.81
CA GLY A 21 25.98 -3.41 -27.74
C GLY A 21 25.46 -2.04 -27.27
N SER A 22 24.21 -1.95 -26.83
CA SER A 22 23.64 -0.69 -26.33
C SER A 22 24.33 -0.28 -25.03
N LYS A 23 24.63 1.02 -24.88
CA LYS A 23 25.36 1.59 -23.75
C LYS A 23 24.54 2.69 -23.07
N LEU A 24 24.64 2.80 -21.75
CA LEU A 24 23.98 3.84 -20.96
C LEU A 24 24.89 4.25 -19.80
N PHE A 25 25.06 5.54 -19.56
CA PHE A 25 25.97 6.01 -18.51
C PHE A 25 25.31 6.06 -17.13
N SER A 26 24.01 6.35 -17.07
CA SER A 26 23.24 6.52 -15.84
C SER A 26 22.23 5.39 -15.63
N LYS A 27 21.76 5.24 -14.39
CA LYS A 27 20.65 4.34 -14.05
C LYS A 27 19.32 5.03 -14.37
N SER A 28 18.32 4.26 -14.81
CA SER A 28 16.94 4.74 -14.84
C SER A 28 16.30 4.55 -13.46
N ASN A 29 15.71 5.61 -12.93
CA ASN A 29 14.81 5.52 -11.80
C ASN A 29 13.38 5.33 -12.33
N LEU A 30 12.64 4.40 -11.74
CA LEU A 30 11.25 4.14 -12.10
C LEU A 30 10.44 4.04 -10.82
N GLU A 31 9.37 4.83 -10.74
CA GLU A 31 8.36 4.67 -9.71
C GLU A 31 7.45 3.49 -10.08
N ILE A 32 7.41 2.49 -9.21
CA ILE A 32 6.56 1.31 -9.40
C ILE A 32 5.27 1.54 -8.59
N PRO A 33 4.10 1.72 -9.24
CA PRO A 33 2.85 1.94 -8.54
C PRO A 33 2.47 0.68 -7.75
N ARG A 34 2.13 0.85 -6.47
CA ARG A 34 1.61 -0.25 -5.66
C ARG A 34 0.10 -0.39 -5.88
N LYS A 35 -0.40 -1.61 -5.86
CA LYS A 35 -1.85 -1.92 -5.82
C LYS A 35 -2.47 -1.66 -4.44
N LEU A 36 -1.92 -0.71 -3.67
CA LEU A 36 -2.37 -0.37 -2.32
C LEU A 36 -2.78 1.11 -2.31
N GLN A 37 -3.92 1.39 -1.70
CA GLN A 37 -4.42 2.74 -1.54
C GLN A 37 -4.09 3.25 -0.13
N SER A 38 -3.83 4.54 -0.02
CA SER A 38 -3.67 5.21 1.27
C SER A 38 -5.03 5.39 1.96
N LYS A 39 -5.56 4.30 2.53
CA LYS A 39 -6.83 4.28 3.26
C LYS A 39 -6.74 3.42 4.51
N LEU A 40 -7.71 3.57 5.41
CA LEU A 40 -7.86 2.68 6.55
C LEU A 40 -8.41 1.33 6.09
N TYR A 41 -7.70 0.26 6.43
CA TYR A 41 -8.16 -1.11 6.25
C TYR A 41 -8.59 -1.65 7.61
N LEU A 42 -9.83 -2.14 7.71
CA LEU A 42 -10.34 -2.78 8.91
C LEU A 42 -10.57 -4.27 8.63
N PRO A 43 -10.48 -5.14 9.66
CA PRO A 43 -10.86 -6.53 9.51
C PRO A 43 -12.35 -6.66 9.14
N THR A 44 -12.75 -7.85 8.72
CA THR A 44 -14.18 -8.19 8.65
C THR A 44 -14.81 -8.12 10.04
N ILE A 45 -16.12 -7.89 10.11
CA ILE A 45 -16.84 -7.74 11.39
C ILE A 45 -16.66 -8.96 12.30
N SER A 46 -16.60 -10.17 11.71
CA SER A 46 -16.32 -11.43 12.41
C SER A 46 -14.94 -11.49 13.08
N ALA A 47 -13.98 -10.69 12.60
CA ALA A 47 -12.62 -10.62 13.13
C ALA A 47 -12.37 -9.33 13.95
N HIS A 48 -13.41 -8.56 14.26
CA HIS A 48 -13.28 -7.43 15.17
C HIS A 48 -13.04 -7.91 16.61
N ARG A 49 -12.16 -7.22 17.33
CA ARG A 49 -11.93 -7.45 18.77
C ARG A 49 -12.82 -6.53 19.59
N HIS A 50 -12.98 -6.86 20.87
CA HIS A 50 -13.77 -6.12 21.86
C HIS A 50 -13.42 -4.62 21.92
N LEU A 51 -12.14 -4.26 21.77
CA LEU A 51 -11.68 -2.86 21.78
C LEU A 51 -11.55 -2.24 20.37
N THR A 52 -11.81 -3.00 19.30
CA THR A 52 -11.71 -2.47 17.94
C THR A 52 -12.81 -1.43 17.72
N ARG A 53 -12.41 -0.21 17.36
CA ARG A 53 -13.34 0.85 16.99
C ARG A 53 -13.89 0.61 15.57
N PRO A 54 -15.20 0.40 15.38
CA PRO A 54 -15.77 0.17 14.05
C PRO A 54 -15.66 1.41 13.16
N TYR A 55 -15.62 1.22 11.83
CA TYR A 55 -15.51 2.29 10.83
C TYR A 55 -16.54 3.40 11.04
N GLN A 56 -17.79 3.02 11.32
CA GLN A 56 -18.93 3.91 11.59
C GLN A 56 -18.68 4.92 12.72
N ARG A 57 -17.77 4.61 13.65
CA ARG A 57 -17.43 5.47 14.78
C ARG A 57 -16.19 6.32 14.55
N MET A 58 -15.41 6.14 13.48
CA MET A 58 -14.11 6.81 13.29
C MET A 58 -14.21 8.34 13.26
N ARG A 59 -15.29 8.89 12.69
CA ARG A 59 -15.55 10.35 12.62
C ARG A 59 -16.43 10.90 13.76
N LYS A 60 -16.84 10.06 14.70
CA LYS A 60 -17.70 10.48 15.83
C LYS A 60 -16.82 10.78 17.05
N ARG A 61 -17.14 11.81 17.83
CA ARG A 61 -16.51 12.01 19.15
C ARG A 61 -17.25 11.21 20.21
N ASN A 62 -16.53 10.70 21.21
CA ASN A 62 -17.17 10.06 22.35
C ASN A 62 -17.96 11.13 23.13
N ARG A 63 -19.20 10.81 23.46
CA ARG A 63 -20.08 11.61 24.30
C ARG A 63 -20.49 10.77 25.50
N ILE A 64 -20.70 11.41 26.64
CA ILE A 64 -21.23 10.75 27.83
C ILE A 64 -22.75 10.72 27.66
N ILE A 65 -23.25 9.67 27.02
CA ILE A 65 -24.68 9.37 26.87
C ILE A 65 -24.92 7.93 27.29
N PRO A 66 -26.05 7.62 27.95
CA PRO A 66 -26.40 6.24 28.27
C PRO A 66 -26.54 5.44 26.97
N PHE A 67 -26.09 4.19 26.99
CA PHE A 67 -26.25 3.29 25.85
C PHE A 67 -27.70 2.83 25.78
N ASP A 68 -28.33 3.06 24.62
CA ASP A 68 -29.66 2.54 24.32
C ASP A 68 -29.56 1.07 23.91
N THR A 69 -30.11 0.18 24.75
CA THR A 69 -30.08 -1.28 24.54
C THR A 69 -30.95 -1.75 23.39
N SER A 70 -31.86 -0.91 22.88
CA SER A 70 -32.64 -1.22 21.67
C SER A 70 -31.81 -1.16 20.38
N LEU A 71 -30.62 -0.54 20.43
CA LEU A 71 -29.73 -0.38 19.28
C LEU A 71 -28.68 -1.51 19.21
N PRO A 72 -28.40 -2.06 18.02
CA PRO A 72 -27.33 -3.04 17.86
C PRO A 72 -25.96 -2.38 18.09
N TRP A 73 -25.05 -3.10 18.75
CA TRP A 73 -23.67 -2.64 18.99
C TRP A 73 -22.96 -2.28 17.67
N ILE A 74 -23.12 -3.11 16.64
CA ILE A 74 -22.58 -2.88 15.29
C ILE A 74 -23.70 -3.10 14.28
N HIS A 75 -23.94 -2.12 13.41
CA HIS A 75 -24.79 -2.31 12.24
C HIS A 75 -24.03 -3.09 11.17
N VAL A 76 -24.45 -4.32 10.92
CA VAL A 76 -24.02 -5.13 9.76
C VAL A 76 -24.94 -4.74 8.59
N PHE A 77 -24.37 -4.20 7.51
CA PHE A 77 -25.09 -3.95 6.25
C PHE A 77 -24.94 -5.16 5.34
#